data_AF-R7SHA3-F1
#
_entry.id   AF-R7SHA3-F1
#
_cell.length_a   1.000
_cell.length_b   1.000
_cell.length_c   1.000
_cell.angle_alpha   90.00
_cell.angle_beta   90.00
_cell.angle_gamma   90.00
#
_symmetry.space_group_name_H-M   'P 1'
#
loop_
_entity.id
_entity.type
_entity.pdbx_description
1 polymer ?
#
loop_
_entity_poly.entity_id
_entity_poly.type
_entity_poly.pdbx_seq_one_letter_code
_entity_poly.pdbx_strand_id
1 'polypeptide(L)'
;MLCSNTNRVDLPGSPSTCALDMVITNIPSFLLLAFIAIYIPIRLFLNHRSKFNPPSKAFVGQSYNRYSYSSPSESPRRIFAQGFPRWVHYLYIFLFACLFALRVLEVVRLVLAHMGVALLPVGIVASVATIFMLAFGNLGCGMGRTRSLTVSASLVLYWASSTVFESIKVTRLVSYNTAHPAKGTDYPSSDWLLDNGCMLGLMVIFFFIEGAYLVLRWRSSILSPPEPVREMGISKPRPMSDYDDSFIMMDGRDRGYAIGVAA
;
A
#
# COMPACT_ATOMS: atom_id res chain seq x y z
N MET A 1 -9.95 27.15 14.49
CA MET A 1 -9.49 27.45 15.87
C MET A 1 -8.06 26.97 16.03
N LEU A 2 -7.09 27.84 15.76
CA LEU A 2 -5.68 27.59 16.03
C LEU A 2 -5.46 27.89 17.51
N CYS A 3 -5.02 26.90 18.28
CA CYS A 3 -4.82 26.89 19.74
C CYS A 3 -4.82 28.28 20.41
N SER A 4 -5.97 28.69 20.96
CA SER A 4 -6.12 29.97 21.66
C SER A 4 -5.21 30.01 22.90
N ASN A 5 -4.51 31.13 23.10
CA ASN A 5 -3.49 31.32 24.14
C ASN A 5 -4.00 31.14 25.58
N THR A 6 -5.31 31.09 25.81
CA THR A 6 -5.91 31.07 27.16
C THR A 6 -5.93 29.69 27.84
N ASN A 7 -5.73 28.58 27.13
CA ASN A 7 -5.81 27.22 27.69
C ASN A 7 -4.50 26.41 27.59
N ARG A 8 -3.33 27.06 27.47
CA ARG A 8 -2.04 26.35 27.40
C ARG A 8 -1.51 26.04 28.80
N VAL A 9 -1.36 24.75 29.09
CA VAL A 9 -0.53 24.28 30.21
C VAL A 9 0.87 24.08 29.66
N ASP A 10 1.76 25.03 29.91
CA ASP A 10 3.17 24.89 29.58
C ASP A 10 3.79 23.84 30.50
N LEU A 11 4.16 22.69 29.93
CA LEU A 11 5.01 21.73 30.63
C LEU A 11 6.46 22.19 30.48
N PRO A 12 7.24 22.32 31.58
CA PRO A 12 8.62 22.77 31.50
C PRO A 12 9.45 21.86 30.59
N GLY A 13 10.12 22.45 29.61
CA GLY A 13 11.03 21.75 28.69
C GLY A 13 10.40 21.02 27.50
N SER A 14 9.15 21.33 27.10
CA SER A 14 8.51 20.72 25.93
C SER A 14 7.70 21.72 25.11
N PRO A 15 7.61 21.57 23.77
CA PRO A 15 6.58 22.26 23.00
C PRO A 15 5.19 21.98 23.59
N SER A 16 4.32 23.00 23.59
CA SER A 16 2.91 22.86 24.02
C SER A 16 2.26 21.62 23.38
N THR A 17 1.37 20.93 24.10
CA THR A 17 0.64 19.74 23.59
C THR A 17 0.02 20.00 22.21
N CYS A 18 -0.50 21.21 22.00
CA CYS A 18 -0.96 21.72 20.71
C CYS A 18 0.09 21.66 19.58
N ALA A 19 1.33 22.09 19.83
CA ALA A 19 2.38 22.08 18.81
C ALA A 19 2.83 20.64 18.47
N LEU A 20 2.80 19.76 19.48
CA LEU A 20 3.09 18.35 19.31
C LEU A 20 2.03 17.66 18.44
N ASP A 21 0.75 17.91 18.71
CA ASP A 21 -0.39 17.35 17.96
C ASP A 21 -0.55 17.97 16.57
N MET A 22 -0.11 19.20 16.39
CA MET A 22 -0.23 19.92 15.13
C MET A 22 0.88 19.54 14.15
N VAL A 23 2.13 19.61 14.60
CA VAL A 23 3.29 19.49 13.71
C VAL A 23 3.87 18.08 13.78
N ILE A 24 4.26 17.64 14.98
CA ILE A 24 5.14 16.49 15.15
C ILE A 24 4.46 15.19 14.73
N THR A 25 3.24 14.94 15.20
CA THR A 25 2.49 13.71 14.88
C THR A 25 2.05 13.61 13.42
N ASN A 26 1.97 14.74 12.71
CA ASN A 26 1.57 14.77 11.30
C ASN A 26 2.76 14.67 10.32
N ILE A 27 4.01 14.74 10.78
CA ILE A 27 5.21 14.61 9.91
C ILE A 27 5.14 13.34 9.05
N PRO A 28 4.87 12.14 9.60
CA PRO A 28 4.76 10.91 8.79
C PRO A 28 3.70 11.02 7.69
N SER A 29 2.55 11.61 8.02
CA SER A 29 1.42 11.80 7.11
C SER A 29 1.81 12.73 5.95
N PHE A 30 2.49 13.84 6.23
CA PHE A 30 3.00 14.73 5.19
C PHE A 30 4.01 14.06 4.27
N LEU A 31 4.96 13.30 4.83
CA LEU A 31 5.96 12.58 4.04
C LEU A 31 5.31 11.51 3.14
N LEU A 32 4.32 10.78 3.67
CA LEU A 32 3.58 9.80 2.88
C LEU A 32 2.79 10.46 1.74
N LEU A 33 2.07 11.54 2.03
CA LEU A 33 1.30 12.26 1.01
C LEU A 33 2.20 12.86 -0.07
N ALA A 34 3.34 13.45 0.30
CA ALA A 34 4.34 13.94 -0.64
C ALA A 34 4.90 12.80 -1.50
N PHE A 35 5.21 11.65 -0.90
CA PHE A 35 5.64 10.46 -1.64
C PHE A 35 4.59 10.02 -2.66
N ILE A 36 3.31 9.93 -2.28
CA ILE A 36 2.22 9.54 -3.18
C ILE A 36 2.06 10.54 -4.33
N ALA A 37 2.06 11.83 -4.01
CA ALA A 37 1.91 12.92 -4.98
C ALA A 37 3.03 12.92 -6.03
N ILE A 38 4.23 12.46 -5.69
CA ILE A 38 5.36 12.34 -6.62
C ILE A 38 5.36 10.97 -7.32
N TYR A 39 5.11 9.89 -6.58
CA TYR A 39 5.24 8.51 -7.06
C TYR A 39 4.21 8.15 -8.12
N ILE A 40 2.93 8.48 -7.88
CA ILE A 40 1.84 8.16 -8.82
C ILE A 40 2.07 8.78 -10.20
N PRO A 41 2.27 10.10 -10.36
CA PRO A 41 2.43 10.70 -11.69
C PRO A 41 3.66 10.19 -12.41
N ILE A 42 4.79 9.98 -11.72
CA ILE A 42 5.99 9.38 -12.31
C ILE A 42 5.67 7.98 -12.87
N ARG A 43 4.99 7.14 -12.09
CA ARG A 43 4.63 5.78 -12.55
C ARG A 43 3.64 5.79 -13.71
N LEU A 44 2.63 6.66 -13.66
CA LEU A 44 1.67 6.81 -14.75
C LEU A 44 2.36 7.29 -16.04
N PHE A 45 3.28 8.25 -15.93
CA PHE A 45 4.06 8.76 -17.06
C PHE A 45 4.96 7.70 -17.68
N LEU A 46 5.67 6.91 -16.86
CA LEU A 46 6.50 5.80 -17.32
C LEU A 46 5.67 4.71 -18.01
N ASN A 47 4.49 4.38 -17.46
CA ASN A 47 3.55 3.42 -18.05
C ASN A 47 2.94 3.94 -19.37
N HIS A 48 2.78 5.25 -19.52
CA HIS A 48 2.26 5.84 -20.75
C HIS A 48 3.31 5.79 -21.88
N ARG A 49 4.57 6.10 -21.57
CA ARG A 49 5.67 6.04 -22.54
C ARG A 49 5.87 4.63 -23.12
N SER A 50 5.68 3.58 -22.34
CA SER A 50 5.81 2.21 -22.85
C SER A 50 4.73 1.83 -23.87
N LYS A 51 3.55 2.48 -23.83
CA LYS A 51 2.47 2.25 -24.80
C LYS A 51 2.67 3.02 -26.12
N PHE A 52 3.30 4.19 -26.06
CA PHE A 52 3.43 5.09 -27.23
C PHE A 52 4.67 4.83 -28.09
N ASN A 53 5.67 4.13 -27.58
CA ASN A 53 6.75 3.59 -28.38
C ASN A 53 6.53 2.09 -28.55
N PRO A 54 5.60 1.64 -29.43
CA PRO A 54 5.59 0.24 -29.81
C PRO A 54 6.98 -0.06 -30.36
N PRO A 55 7.71 -1.07 -29.82
CA PRO A 55 8.98 -1.46 -30.40
C PRO A 55 8.71 -1.75 -31.88
N SER A 56 9.36 -0.99 -32.75
CA SER A 56 9.28 -1.13 -34.19
C SER A 56 9.60 -2.56 -34.57
N LYS A 57 8.56 -3.37 -34.79
CA LYS A 57 8.56 -4.67 -35.47
C LYS A 57 9.86 -5.50 -35.29
N ALA A 58 10.24 -5.80 -34.05
CA ALA A 58 10.98 -7.04 -33.81
C ALA A 58 9.94 -8.16 -33.75
N PHE A 59 9.76 -8.81 -34.89
CA PHE A 59 8.93 -9.98 -35.11
C PHE A 59 9.50 -11.16 -34.30
N VAL A 60 9.28 -11.16 -32.98
CA VAL A 60 9.58 -12.30 -32.12
C VAL A 60 8.29 -12.64 -31.39
N GLY A 61 7.67 -13.74 -31.84
CA GLY A 61 6.41 -14.24 -31.33
C GLY A 61 6.43 -14.42 -29.81
N GLN A 62 5.93 -13.42 -29.09
CA GLN A 62 5.67 -13.48 -27.66
C GLN A 62 4.19 -13.77 -27.42
N SER A 63 3.66 -14.71 -28.21
CA SER A 63 2.38 -15.36 -28.00
C SER A 63 2.62 -16.87 -27.89
N TYR A 64 3.52 -17.27 -27.01
CA TYR A 64 3.50 -18.62 -26.45
C TYR A 64 2.83 -18.53 -25.09
N ASN A 65 1.52 -18.72 -25.12
CA ASN A 65 0.82 -19.61 -24.20
C ASN A 65 1.53 -19.81 -22.87
N ARG A 66 1.15 -18.99 -21.90
CA ARG A 66 1.16 -19.35 -20.49
C ARG A 66 0.11 -20.46 -20.25
N TYR A 67 0.23 -21.59 -20.96
CA TYR A 67 -0.32 -22.84 -20.47
C TYR A 67 0.54 -23.22 -19.28
N SER A 68 0.08 -22.76 -18.12
CA SER A 68 0.47 -23.32 -16.85
C SER A 68 0.06 -24.79 -16.88
N TYR A 69 0.94 -25.67 -17.38
CA TYR A 69 0.91 -27.07 -16.99
C TYR A 69 1.09 -27.06 -15.48
N SER A 70 -0.04 -27.13 -14.79
CA SER A 70 -0.13 -27.48 -13.38
C SER A 70 0.38 -28.91 -13.24
N SER A 71 1.70 -29.04 -13.18
CA SER A 71 2.33 -30.26 -12.66
C SER A 71 1.82 -30.43 -11.21
N PRO A 72 1.25 -31.59 -10.83
CA PRO A 72 0.64 -31.82 -9.52
C PRO A 72 1.64 -31.84 -8.36
N SER A 73 2.95 -31.72 -8.63
CA SER A 73 3.96 -31.61 -7.57
C SER A 73 4.05 -30.15 -7.10
N GLU A 74 3.06 -29.73 -6.32
CA GLU A 74 3.04 -28.46 -5.60
C GLU A 74 4.27 -28.32 -4.70
N SER A 75 5.29 -27.65 -5.21
CA SER A 75 6.39 -27.18 -4.37
C SER A 75 5.87 -26.05 -3.46
N PRO A 76 6.18 -26.05 -2.15
CA PRO A 76 5.78 -25.01 -1.20
C PRO A 76 6.20 -23.57 -1.59
N ARG A 77 7.07 -23.43 -2.61
CA ARG A 77 7.60 -22.15 -3.09
C ARG A 77 6.55 -21.25 -3.75
N ARG A 78 5.44 -21.78 -4.29
CA ARG A 78 4.39 -20.95 -4.92
C ARG A 78 3.44 -20.29 -3.93
N ILE A 79 3.34 -20.80 -2.70
CA ILE A 79 2.47 -20.24 -1.65
C ILE A 79 2.96 -18.85 -1.24
N PHE A 80 4.28 -18.65 -1.15
CA PHE A 80 4.87 -17.35 -0.81
C PHE A 80 4.85 -16.33 -1.95
N ALA A 81 4.66 -16.77 -3.19
CA ALA A 81 4.54 -15.87 -4.34
C ALA A 81 3.15 -15.20 -4.43
N GLN A 82 2.14 -15.68 -3.69
CA GLN A 82 0.75 -15.22 -3.82
C GLN A 82 0.38 -13.96 -2.98
N GLY A 83 1.34 -13.33 -2.31
CA GLY A 83 1.09 -12.16 -1.46
C GLY A 83 0.41 -12.54 -0.14
N PHE A 84 -0.22 -11.58 0.54
CA PHE A 84 -0.89 -11.85 1.82
C PHE A 84 -1.99 -12.91 1.68
N PRO A 85 -2.12 -13.84 2.66
CA PRO A 85 -3.33 -14.63 2.81
C PRO A 85 -4.56 -13.71 2.86
N ARG A 86 -5.67 -14.12 2.25
CA ARG A 86 -6.89 -13.29 2.17
C ARG A 86 -7.38 -12.86 3.56
N TRP A 87 -7.31 -13.76 4.54
CA TRP A 87 -7.72 -13.49 5.91
C TRP A 87 -6.88 -12.39 6.57
N VAL A 88 -5.56 -12.38 6.35
CA VAL A 88 -4.68 -11.32 6.89
C VAL A 88 -5.02 -9.98 6.26
N HIS A 89 -5.31 -9.96 4.96
CA HIS A 89 -5.71 -8.74 4.28
C HIS A 89 -7.06 -8.21 4.81
N TYR A 90 -8.05 -9.07 5.02
CA TYR A 90 -9.32 -8.64 5.62
C TYR A 90 -9.15 -8.15 7.06
N LEU A 91 -8.35 -8.85 7.86
CA LEU A 91 -8.01 -8.41 9.21
C LEU A 91 -7.32 -7.05 9.19
N TYR A 92 -6.38 -6.83 8.26
CA TYR A 92 -5.70 -5.56 8.09
C TYR A 92 -6.70 -4.43 7.79
N ILE A 93 -7.60 -4.63 6.82
CA ILE A 93 -8.60 -3.63 6.46
C ILE A 93 -9.56 -3.36 7.62
N PHE A 94 -9.96 -4.39 8.37
CA PHE A 94 -10.80 -4.24 9.55
C PHE A 94 -10.11 -3.43 10.65
N LEU A 95 -8.87 -3.79 11.02
CA LEU A 95 -8.08 -3.03 12.00
C LEU A 95 -7.87 -1.58 11.54
N PHE A 96 -7.72 -1.37 10.23
CA PHE A 96 -7.56 -0.04 9.68
C PHE A 96 -8.84 0.79 9.84
N ALA A 97 -10.00 0.19 9.60
CA ALA A 97 -11.28 0.84 9.86
C ALA A 97 -11.44 1.22 11.34
N CYS A 98 -10.98 0.37 12.27
CA CYS A 98 -10.91 0.71 13.69
C CYS A 98 -9.98 1.91 13.96
N LEU A 99 -8.78 1.94 13.37
CA LEU A 99 -7.87 3.08 13.51
C LEU A 99 -8.49 4.37 12.97
N PHE A 100 -9.15 4.30 11.81
CA PHE A 100 -9.85 5.44 11.22
C PHE A 100 -10.97 5.95 12.13
N ALA A 101 -11.78 5.04 12.70
CA ALA A 101 -12.83 5.39 13.64
C ALA A 101 -12.26 6.06 14.91
N LEU A 102 -11.15 5.55 15.46
CA LEU A 102 -10.47 6.16 16.60
C LEU A 102 -9.95 7.57 16.29
N ARG A 103 -9.39 7.80 15.09
CA ARG A 103 -8.97 9.14 14.65
C ARG A 103 -10.15 10.12 14.53
N VAL A 104 -11.29 9.66 14.02
CA VAL A 104 -12.51 10.49 13.95
C VAL A 104 -13.04 10.78 15.36
N LEU A 105 -13.08 9.78 16.25
CA LEU A 105 -13.50 9.94 17.63
C LEU A 105 -12.60 10.92 18.38
N GLU A 106 -11.29 10.85 18.19
CA GLU A 106 -10.33 11.81 18.74
C GLU A 106 -10.65 13.23 18.28
N VAL A 107 -10.84 13.44 16.96
CA VAL A 107 -11.19 14.75 16.41
C VAL A 107 -12.49 15.27 17.01
N VAL A 108 -13.54 14.45 17.05
CA VAL A 108 -14.85 14.85 17.60
C VAL A 108 -14.72 15.20 19.09
N ARG A 109 -14.02 14.38 19.88
CA ARG A 109 -13.81 14.62 21.32
C ARG A 109 -13.00 15.90 21.58
N LEU A 110 -11.99 16.18 20.75
CA LEU A 110 -11.23 17.43 20.82
C LEU A 110 -12.08 18.64 20.47
N VAL A 111 -12.92 18.55 19.43
CA VAL A 111 -13.89 19.61 19.07
C VAL A 111 -14.81 19.92 20.25
N LEU A 112 -15.40 18.87 20.84
CA LEU A 112 -16.36 18.99 21.95
C LEU A 112 -15.70 19.58 23.20
N ALA A 113 -14.46 19.20 23.49
CA ALA A 113 -13.69 19.77 24.60
C ALA A 113 -13.13 21.17 24.31
N HIS A 114 -13.46 21.78 23.16
CA HIS A 114 -12.90 23.04 22.68
C HIS A 114 -11.35 23.06 22.66
N MET A 115 -10.74 21.88 22.51
CA MET A 115 -9.31 21.69 22.39
C MET A 115 -8.98 21.73 20.89
N GLY A 116 -8.14 22.69 20.47
CA GLY A 116 -7.94 23.03 19.06
C GLY A 116 -7.71 21.82 18.13
N VAL A 117 -8.47 21.76 17.04
CA VAL A 117 -8.57 20.62 16.12
C VAL A 117 -7.60 20.79 14.94
N ALA A 118 -6.37 21.23 15.22
CA ALA A 118 -5.50 21.91 14.26
C ALA A 118 -5.24 21.13 12.95
N LEU A 119 -4.16 20.34 12.91
CA LEU A 119 -3.70 19.63 11.71
C LEU A 119 -4.06 18.14 11.73
N LEU A 120 -4.81 17.70 12.75
CA LEU A 120 -5.37 16.34 12.88
C LEU A 120 -6.06 15.79 11.62
N PRO A 121 -6.81 16.60 10.83
CA PRO A 121 -7.41 16.10 9.59
C PRO A 121 -6.37 15.58 8.57
N VAL A 122 -5.12 16.03 8.61
CA VAL A 122 -4.07 15.53 7.71
C VAL A 122 -3.77 14.05 7.97
N GLY A 123 -3.78 13.63 9.23
CA GLY A 123 -3.67 12.21 9.59
C GLY A 123 -4.80 11.36 9.01
N ILE A 124 -6.03 11.90 8.96
CA ILE A 124 -7.18 11.24 8.33
C ILE A 124 -6.97 11.14 6.81
N VAL A 125 -6.52 12.21 6.16
CA VAL A 125 -6.24 12.20 4.71
C VAL A 125 -5.15 11.18 4.35
N ALA A 126 -4.05 11.13 5.11
CA ALA A 126 -3.00 10.12 4.91
C ALA A 126 -3.51 8.69 5.17
N SER A 127 -4.43 8.51 6.12
CA SER A 127 -5.07 7.23 6.36
C SER A 127 -5.93 6.79 5.16
N VAL A 128 -6.75 7.68 4.62
CA VAL A 128 -7.54 7.42 3.41
C VAL A 128 -6.62 7.11 2.22
N ALA A 129 -5.53 7.85 2.07
CA ALA A 129 -4.54 7.59 1.02
C ALA A 129 -3.89 6.19 1.18
N THR A 130 -3.66 5.74 2.41
CA THR A 130 -3.16 4.38 2.70
C THR A 130 -4.17 3.31 2.29
N ILE A 131 -5.46 3.47 2.63
CA ILE A 131 -6.52 2.56 2.16
C ILE A 131 -6.53 2.53 0.63
N PHE A 132 -6.46 3.70 0.00
CA PHE A 132 -6.45 3.80 -1.45
C PHE A 132 -5.29 3.00 -2.06
N MET A 133 -4.08 3.14 -1.51
CA MET A 133 -2.91 2.37 -1.94
C MET A 133 -3.08 0.85 -1.74
N LEU A 134 -3.87 0.42 -0.76
CA LEU A 134 -4.11 -0.99 -0.46
C LEU A 134 -5.27 -1.60 -1.24
N ALA A 135 -6.28 -0.80 -1.61
CA ALA A 135 -7.47 -1.26 -2.30
C ALA A 135 -7.34 -1.20 -3.83
N PHE A 136 -6.68 -0.17 -4.37
CA PHE A 136 -6.67 0.09 -5.82
C PHE A 136 -5.44 -0.51 -6.53
N GLY A 137 -5.37 -1.84 -6.60
CA GLY A 137 -4.28 -2.54 -7.29
C GLY A 137 -4.29 -2.42 -8.82
N ASN A 138 -5.44 -2.11 -9.42
CA ASN A 138 -5.63 -2.14 -10.89
C ASN A 138 -5.01 -0.94 -11.62
N LEU A 139 -4.50 0.07 -10.90
CA LEU A 139 -3.94 1.30 -11.49
C LEU A 139 -2.55 1.10 -12.11
N GLY A 140 -1.95 -0.10 -12.01
CA GLY A 140 -0.62 -0.37 -12.57
C GLY A 140 0.53 0.35 -11.87
N CYS A 141 0.27 1.00 -10.72
CA CYS A 141 1.29 1.68 -9.91
C CYS A 141 1.97 0.77 -8.88
N GLY A 142 1.79 -0.55 -8.97
CA GLY A 142 2.29 -1.48 -7.95
C GLY A 142 1.62 -1.24 -6.59
N MET A 143 0.30 -1.02 -6.60
CA MET A 143 -0.56 -0.88 -5.43
C MET A 143 -1.36 -2.18 -5.20
N GLY A 144 -2.14 -2.25 -4.14
CA GLY A 144 -3.02 -3.40 -3.88
C GLY A 144 -2.38 -4.53 -3.07
N ARG A 145 -3.00 -5.72 -3.15
CA ARG A 145 -2.56 -6.94 -2.44
C ARG A 145 -1.18 -7.42 -2.87
N THR A 146 -0.85 -7.18 -4.13
CA THR A 146 0.47 -7.42 -4.74
C THR A 146 1.14 -6.08 -5.03
N ARG A 147 1.25 -5.22 -4.00
CA ARG A 147 1.90 -3.89 -4.07
C ARG A 147 3.35 -3.97 -4.60
N SER A 148 4.17 -2.94 -4.64
CA SER A 148 5.59 -3.06 -5.01
C SER A 148 6.47 -3.11 -3.75
N LEU A 149 7.74 -3.50 -3.88
CA LEU A 149 8.71 -3.38 -2.77
C LEU A 149 8.83 -1.92 -2.31
N THR A 150 8.86 -0.98 -3.25
CA THR A 150 8.92 0.47 -2.96
C THR A 150 7.71 0.94 -2.15
N VAL A 151 6.50 0.58 -2.57
CA VAL A 151 5.26 0.93 -1.87
C VAL A 151 5.20 0.26 -0.49
N SER A 152 5.64 -0.99 -0.38
CA SER A 152 5.70 -1.66 0.91
C SER A 152 6.71 -1.01 1.85
N ALA A 153 7.88 -0.61 1.35
CA ALA A 153 8.89 0.07 2.14
C ALA A 153 8.41 1.45 2.62
N SER A 154 7.72 2.22 1.78
CA SER A 154 7.13 3.50 2.19
C SER A 154 6.07 3.33 3.28
N LEU A 155 5.25 2.27 3.21
CA LEU A 155 4.27 1.98 4.26
C LEU A 155 4.95 1.58 5.58
N VAL A 156 6.00 0.75 5.55
CA VAL A 156 6.77 0.41 6.75
C VAL A 156 7.37 1.67 7.39
N LEU A 157 7.98 2.55 6.59
CA LEU A 157 8.53 3.82 7.08
C LEU A 157 7.44 4.72 7.68
N TYR A 158 6.28 4.79 7.03
CA TYR A 158 5.13 5.54 7.53
C TYR A 158 4.65 5.00 8.88
N TRP A 159 4.44 3.69 9.02
CA TRP A 159 3.98 3.09 10.27
C TRP A 159 5.03 3.17 11.39
N ALA A 160 6.31 2.98 11.05
CA ALA A 160 7.41 3.11 12.01
C ALA A 160 7.49 4.54 12.57
N SER A 161 7.52 5.54 11.69
CA SER A 161 7.58 6.94 12.10
C SER A 161 6.31 7.39 12.83
N SER A 162 5.13 6.97 12.39
CA SER A 162 3.85 7.23 13.09
C SER A 162 3.86 6.64 14.50
N THR A 163 4.34 5.41 14.66
CA THR A 163 4.49 4.76 15.96
C THR A 163 5.40 5.57 16.89
N VAL A 164 6.56 6.01 16.38
CA VAL A 164 7.51 6.82 17.18
C VAL A 164 6.86 8.12 17.65
N PHE A 165 6.27 8.91 16.75
CA PHE A 165 5.69 10.21 17.14
C PHE A 165 4.44 10.07 18.00
N GLU A 166 3.59 9.07 17.73
CA GLU A 166 2.42 8.79 18.57
C GLU A 166 2.85 8.30 19.96
N SER A 167 3.94 7.53 20.07
CA SER A 167 4.48 7.13 21.38
C SER A 167 4.92 8.33 22.22
N ILE A 168 5.57 9.33 21.58
CA ILE A 168 6.00 10.56 22.26
C ILE A 168 4.76 11.31 22.79
N LYS A 169 3.71 11.40 21.98
CA LYS A 169 2.43 11.99 22.39
C LYS A 169 1.82 11.26 23.58
N VAL A 170 1.70 9.94 23.50
CA VAL A 170 1.15 9.10 24.58
C VAL A 170 1.95 9.27 25.88
N THR A 171 3.28 9.25 25.81
CA THR A 171 4.13 9.48 27.00
C THR A 171 3.88 10.85 27.63
N ARG A 172 3.74 11.90 26.81
CA ARG A 172 3.39 13.23 27.32
C ARG A 172 1.99 13.27 27.94
N LEU A 173 1.03 12.57 27.36
CA LEU A 173 -0.32 12.43 27.92
C LEU A 173 -0.33 11.69 29.26
N VAL A 174 0.53 10.68 29.44
CA VAL A 174 0.70 10.00 30.75
C VAL A 174 1.18 11.00 31.81
N SER A 175 2.20 11.82 31.47
CA SER A 175 2.68 12.86 32.38
C SER A 175 1.61 13.90 32.68
N TYR A 176 0.85 14.32 31.65
CA TYR A 176 -0.25 15.27 31.79
C TYR A 176 -1.37 14.74 32.68
N ASN A 177 -1.82 13.50 32.45
CA ASN A 177 -2.86 12.84 33.24
C ASN A 177 -2.46 12.68 34.72
N THR A 178 -1.17 12.47 34.99
CA THR A 178 -0.65 12.40 36.37
C THR A 178 -0.61 13.78 37.04
N ALA A 179 -0.19 14.82 36.31
CA ALA A 179 -0.02 16.17 36.85
C ALA A 179 -1.34 16.95 36.97
N HIS A 180 -2.24 16.81 36.00
CA HIS A 180 -3.51 17.53 35.91
C HIS A 180 -4.62 16.55 35.52
N PRO A 181 -5.05 15.66 36.44
CA PRO A 181 -6.13 14.73 36.16
C PRO A 181 -7.43 15.52 36.00
N ALA A 182 -7.89 15.69 34.77
CA ALA A 182 -9.08 16.45 34.40
C ALA A 182 -10.38 15.66 34.71
N LYS A 183 -10.52 15.21 35.96
CA LYS A 183 -11.68 14.43 36.43
C LYS A 183 -12.92 15.32 36.42
N GLY A 184 -13.97 14.88 35.71
CA GLY A 184 -15.25 15.60 35.64
C GLY A 184 -15.38 16.63 34.52
N THR A 185 -14.44 16.65 33.57
CA THR A 185 -14.61 17.38 32.30
C THR A 185 -15.34 16.51 31.27
N ASP A 186 -15.86 17.13 30.21
CA ASP A 186 -16.54 16.41 29.10
C ASP A 186 -15.60 15.44 28.36
N TYR A 187 -14.29 15.58 28.54
CA TYR A 187 -13.29 14.66 28.01
C TYR A 187 -12.17 14.40 29.03
N PRO A 188 -12.36 13.41 29.93
CA PRO A 188 -11.38 13.09 30.96
C PRO A 188 -10.01 12.75 30.37
N SER A 189 -8.94 13.20 31.03
CA SER A 189 -7.56 12.94 30.61
C SER A 189 -7.21 11.45 30.53
N SER A 190 -7.92 10.60 31.28
CA SER A 190 -7.82 9.13 31.19
C SER A 190 -8.32 8.58 29.85
N ASP A 191 -9.45 9.11 29.37
CA ASP A 191 -10.08 8.66 28.13
C ASP A 191 -9.25 9.15 26.93
N TRP A 192 -8.71 10.36 27.04
CA TRP A 192 -7.78 10.90 26.05
C TRP A 192 -6.51 10.05 25.94
N LEU A 193 -5.96 9.62 27.09
CA LEU A 193 -4.82 8.70 27.13
C LEU A 193 -5.17 7.33 26.54
N LEU A 194 -6.34 6.78 26.87
CA LEU A 194 -6.80 5.49 26.38
C LEU A 194 -6.93 5.50 24.84
N ASP A 195 -7.60 6.49 24.27
CA ASP A 195 -7.81 6.61 22.82
C ASP A 195 -6.49 6.64 22.07
N ASN A 196 -5.55 7.49 22.52
CA ASN A 196 -4.22 7.61 21.93
C ASN A 196 -3.37 6.36 22.13
N GLY A 197 -3.49 5.70 23.28
CA GLY A 197 -2.86 4.41 23.55
C GLY A 197 -3.37 3.30 22.60
N CYS A 198 -4.68 3.24 22.35
CA CYS A 198 -5.27 2.31 21.40
C CYS A 198 -4.79 2.59 19.96
N MET A 199 -4.74 3.86 19.56
CA MET A 199 -4.20 4.25 18.24
C MET A 199 -2.74 3.84 18.08
N LEU A 200 -1.90 4.09 19.09
CA LEU A 200 -0.50 3.65 19.11
C LEU A 200 -0.40 2.13 18.97
N GLY A 201 -1.20 1.37 19.71
CA GLY A 201 -1.22 -0.10 19.62
C GLY A 201 -1.53 -0.60 18.22
N LEU A 202 -2.50 0.01 17.53
CA LEU A 202 -2.82 -0.32 16.14
C LEU A 202 -1.67 0.03 15.18
N MET A 203 -1.00 1.18 15.35
CA MET A 203 0.17 1.53 14.52
C MET A 203 1.31 0.55 14.66
N VAL A 204 1.58 0.07 15.89
CA VAL A 204 2.58 -0.96 16.15
C VAL A 204 2.22 -2.26 15.42
N ILE A 205 0.94 -2.67 15.47
CA ILE A 205 0.47 -3.86 14.75
C ILE A 205 0.68 -3.69 13.24
N PHE A 206 0.31 -2.55 12.66
CA PHE A 206 0.53 -2.29 11.23
C PHE A 206 2.00 -2.27 10.85
N PHE A 207 2.87 -1.70 11.69
CA PHE A 207 4.31 -1.71 11.48
C PHE A 207 4.84 -3.15 11.38
N PHE A 208 4.44 -4.04 12.28
CA PHE A 208 4.86 -5.44 12.23
C PHE A 208 4.27 -6.20 11.04
N ILE A 209 2.99 -6.01 10.72
CA ILE A 209 2.37 -6.67 9.58
C ILE A 209 3.03 -6.24 8.27
N GLU A 210 3.22 -4.94 8.06
CA GLU A 210 3.89 -4.39 6.88
C GLU A 210 5.38 -4.77 6.82
N GLY A 211 6.06 -4.77 7.96
CA GLY A 211 7.47 -5.17 8.08
C GLY A 211 7.68 -6.63 7.72
N ALA A 212 6.84 -7.53 8.26
CA ALA A 212 6.87 -8.95 7.92
C ALA A 212 6.62 -9.16 6.42
N TYR A 213 5.64 -8.45 5.84
CA TYR A 213 5.39 -8.53 4.41
C TYR A 213 6.56 -8.05 3.56
N LEU A 214 7.17 -6.93 3.93
CA LEU A 214 8.34 -6.39 3.24
C LEU A 214 9.49 -7.41 3.26
N VAL A 215 9.78 -8.00 4.41
CA VAL A 215 10.84 -9.01 4.57
C VAL A 215 10.57 -10.26 3.74
N LEU A 216 9.36 -10.82 3.83
CA LEU A 216 8.97 -12.01 3.07
C LEU A 216 9.12 -11.76 1.56
N ARG A 217 8.72 -10.58 1.12
CA ARG A 217 8.81 -10.20 -0.28
C ARG A 217 10.24 -9.95 -0.73
N TRP A 218 11.03 -9.22 0.06
CA TRP A 218 12.44 -8.96 -0.24
C TRP A 218 13.20 -10.28 -0.37
N ARG A 219 12.95 -11.23 0.55
CA ARG A 219 13.48 -12.59 0.46
C ARG A 219 13.09 -13.29 -0.84
N SER A 220 11.82 -13.19 -1.27
CA SER A 220 11.38 -13.78 -2.53
C SER A 220 12.06 -13.17 -3.77
N SER A 221 12.36 -11.85 -3.73
CA SER A 221 13.07 -11.19 -4.83
C SER A 221 14.54 -11.60 -4.92
N ILE A 222 15.20 -11.86 -3.79
CA ILE A 222 16.60 -12.31 -3.77
C ILE A 222 16.72 -13.78 -4.19
N LEU A 223 15.79 -14.62 -3.73
CA LEU A 223 15.82 -16.06 -4.00
C LEU A 223 15.30 -16.45 -5.38
N SER A 224 14.82 -15.49 -6.18
CA SER A 224 14.47 -15.75 -7.57
C SER A 224 15.77 -15.99 -8.34
N PRO A 225 16.06 -17.22 -8.81
CA PRO A 225 17.27 -17.47 -9.57
C PRO A 225 17.29 -16.53 -10.78
N PRO A 226 18.47 -16.02 -11.19
CA PRO A 226 18.56 -15.27 -12.44
C PRO A 226 17.91 -16.12 -13.53
N GLU A 227 16.99 -15.54 -14.31
CA GLU A 227 16.43 -16.25 -15.45
C GLU A 227 17.62 -16.83 -16.22
N PRO A 228 17.64 -18.15 -16.48
CA PRO A 228 18.70 -18.71 -17.32
C PRO A 228 18.68 -17.87 -18.57
N VAL A 229 19.83 -17.24 -18.88
CA VAL A 229 19.99 -16.42 -20.09
C VAL A 229 19.42 -17.28 -21.19
N ARG A 230 18.24 -16.88 -21.68
CA ARG A 230 17.53 -17.62 -22.71
C ARG A 230 18.51 -17.51 -23.86
N GLU A 231 19.30 -18.57 -24.08
CA GLU A 231 20.25 -18.61 -25.18
C GLU A 231 19.40 -18.20 -26.37
N MET A 232 19.64 -16.96 -26.84
CA MET A 232 18.95 -16.43 -27.99
C MET A 232 19.33 -17.43 -29.05
N GLY A 233 18.38 -18.31 -29.35
CA GLY A 233 18.65 -19.47 -30.17
C GLY A 233 19.31 -18.92 -31.41
N ILE A 234 20.63 -19.15 -31.50
CA ILE A 234 21.31 -19.18 -32.77
C ILE A 234 20.54 -20.29 -33.44
N SER A 235 19.54 -19.89 -34.22
CA SER A 235 18.72 -20.79 -34.98
C SER A 235 19.72 -21.60 -35.77
N LYS A 236 19.96 -22.83 -35.33
CA LYS A 236 20.79 -23.75 -36.07
C LYS A 236 20.18 -23.72 -37.47
N PRO A 237 20.91 -23.27 -38.50
CA PRO A 237 20.34 -23.13 -39.83
C PRO A 237 19.68 -24.47 -40.15
N ARG A 238 18.37 -24.45 -40.45
CA ARG A 238 17.69 -25.67 -40.88
C ARG A 238 18.48 -26.19 -42.06
N PRO A 239 18.94 -27.45 -42.05
CA PRO A 239 19.47 -28.04 -43.27
C PRO A 239 18.36 -27.91 -44.32
N MET A 240 18.69 -27.22 -45.40
CA MET A 240 17.86 -27.06 -46.57
C MET A 240 17.89 -28.41 -47.29
N SER A 241 17.05 -29.32 -46.84
CA SER A 241 16.87 -30.66 -47.41
C SER A 241 15.38 -30.91 -47.42
N ASP A 242 14.86 -31.14 -48.63
CA ASP A 242 13.49 -31.46 -48.99
C ASP A 242 12.46 -30.32 -48.87
N TYR A 243 12.56 -29.42 -49.85
CA TYR A 243 11.37 -28.86 -50.49
C TYR A 243 10.65 -30.02 -51.20
N ASP A 244 9.72 -30.66 -50.51
CA ASP A 244 8.81 -31.62 -51.13
C ASP A 244 7.79 -30.82 -51.97
N ASP A 245 7.90 -30.96 -53.29
CA ASP A 245 6.89 -30.55 -54.27
C ASP A 245 5.60 -31.33 -54.03
N SER A 246 4.81 -30.90 -53.04
CA SER A 246 3.42 -31.33 -52.87
C SER A 246 2.49 -30.15 -53.17
N PHE A 247 2.50 -29.82 -54.45
CA PHE A 247 1.42 -29.20 -55.19
C PHE A 247 0.14 -30.04 -55.03
N ILE A 248 -0.68 -29.80 -54.00
CA ILE A 248 -2.05 -30.34 -53.94
C ILE A 248 -3.05 -29.26 -53.52
N MET A 249 -3.79 -28.83 -54.55
CA MET A 249 -5.17 -28.39 -54.59
C MET A 249 -5.72 -27.53 -53.44
N MET A 250 -6.01 -26.28 -53.80
CA MET A 250 -7.19 -25.58 -53.33
C MET A 250 -8.45 -26.44 -53.59
N ASP A 251 -9.06 -26.95 -52.52
CA ASP A 251 -10.50 -27.27 -52.53
C ASP A 251 -11.22 -26.12 -51.85
N GLY A 252 -11.94 -25.35 -52.67
CA GLY A 252 -12.86 -24.33 -52.21
C GLY A 252 -13.99 -25.00 -51.44
N ARG A 253 -14.26 -24.51 -50.23
CA ARG A 253 -15.55 -24.78 -49.59
C ARG A 253 -16.05 -23.58 -48.83
N ASP A 254 -16.82 -22.79 -49.56
CA ASP A 254 -17.97 -22.04 -49.07
C ASP A 254 -18.71 -22.80 -47.96
N ARG A 255 -18.86 -22.18 -46.78
CA ARG A 255 -20.06 -22.12 -45.91
C ARG A 255 -19.83 -20.93 -44.97
N GLY A 256 -20.68 -19.91 -44.88
CA GLY A 256 -22.14 -19.93 -44.88
C GLY A 256 -22.63 -19.67 -43.46
N TYR A 257 -22.99 -18.40 -43.20
CA TYR A 257 -23.95 -17.86 -42.22
C TYR A 257 -24.31 -18.62 -40.93
N ALA A 258 -24.24 -17.91 -39.79
CA ALA A 258 -25.32 -17.86 -38.80
C ALA A 258 -25.20 -16.62 -37.91
N ILE A 259 -26.01 -15.60 -38.21
CA ILE A 259 -26.34 -14.50 -37.31
C ILE A 259 -27.48 -15.00 -36.43
N GLY A 260 -27.23 -15.15 -35.12
CA GLY A 260 -28.25 -15.45 -34.12
C GLY A 260 -28.43 -14.24 -33.21
N VAL A 261 -29.44 -13.43 -33.50
CA VAL A 261 -30.00 -12.42 -32.59
C VAL A 261 -31.00 -13.16 -31.70
N ALA A 262 -30.82 -13.11 -30.38
CA ALA A 262 -31.84 -13.48 -29.42
C ALA A 262 -32.09 -12.28 -28.51
N ALA A 263 -33.38 -11.95 -28.40
CA ALA A 263 -33.99 -10.88 -27.63
C ALA A 263 -33.97 -11.14 -26.13
#